data_AF-A0A7X6Q944-F1
#
_entry.id   AF-A0A7X6Q944-F1
#
_cell.length_a   1.000
_cell.length_b   1.000
_cell.length_c   1.000
_cell.angle_alpha   90.00
_cell.angle_beta   90.00
_cell.angle_gamma   90.00
#
_symmetry.space_group_name_H-M   'P 1'
#
loop_
_entity.id
_entity.type
_entity.pdbx_description
1 polymer ?
#
loop_
_entity_poly.entity_id
_entity_poly.type
_entity_poly.pdbx_seq_one_letter_code
_entity_poly.pdbx_strand_id
1 'polypeptide(L)'
;MIFIITLLLLSQATLLGNQLFYQPADGGKVTGFEIKNIILPHQRPVSYWDGEERQAWNFEGSRFYLGRVLFLGEPGTPLTVTNLGPLPSSGKGYNVNKFYWTQIVPDTTDWTEYYIVLRPKGFTHGDEQQDYLKKNIVIEETGGSITLERGAGPSTELVANGEQGFNDKGEAGIFNGSNGFKYKYQYKVIFIDVALHPIGNNNWTRGLLPQYGYYESNLKFSVPGDALSFSLQGERSPRHDPPSNPACQFDIDSYYSTPVPYDILRNHHYSVSTALEIGALTYSSPSCQAVVTLASNAAGTETNFAFKSKTTNETIPHRLVYHCSTGREGECNDPIVVTSNRKSFYTFHDTIGPPAPIGGTLGEGHYLEAKLKIYLDPTSHYPTSGEYTSTIYVLLGRYQ
;
A
#
# COMPACT_ATOMS: atom_id res chain seq x y z
N MET A 1 -53.96 11.66 -16.53
CA MET A 1 -53.10 10.46 -16.43
C MET A 1 -51.79 10.80 -17.10
N ILE A 2 -50.79 11.23 -16.34
CA ILE A 2 -49.49 11.67 -16.86
C ILE A 2 -48.49 10.57 -16.55
N PHE A 3 -48.00 9.90 -17.59
CA PHE A 3 -46.88 8.97 -17.50
C PHE A 3 -45.59 9.81 -17.42
N ILE A 4 -44.98 9.85 -16.24
CA ILE A 4 -43.60 10.32 -16.08
C ILE A 4 -42.71 9.07 -16.24
N ILE A 5 -42.05 8.96 -17.39
CA ILE A 5 -40.98 7.99 -17.61
C ILE A 5 -39.71 8.61 -17.02
N THR A 6 -39.33 8.19 -15.82
CA THR A 6 -38.04 8.53 -15.22
C THR A 6 -36.97 7.68 -15.90
N LEU A 7 -36.19 8.30 -16.78
CA LEU A 7 -35.03 7.70 -17.43
C LEU A 7 -33.92 7.52 -16.36
N LEU A 8 -33.73 6.29 -15.87
CA LEU A 8 -32.56 5.92 -15.08
C LEU A 8 -31.33 5.94 -16.00
N LEU A 9 -30.58 7.03 -15.97
CA LEU A 9 -29.18 7.05 -16.40
C LEU A 9 -28.40 6.14 -15.45
N LEU A 10 -28.12 4.92 -15.90
CA LEU A 10 -27.11 4.03 -15.33
C LEU A 10 -25.75 4.73 -15.46
N SER A 11 -25.38 5.55 -14.47
CA SER A 11 -23.97 5.83 -14.26
C SER A 11 -23.34 4.50 -13.86
N GLN A 12 -22.48 3.95 -14.73
CA GLN A 12 -21.61 2.86 -14.36
C GLN A 12 -20.61 3.40 -13.34
N ALA A 13 -21.02 3.38 -12.07
CA ALA A 13 -20.14 3.62 -10.95
C ALA A 13 -19.01 2.59 -11.04
N THR A 14 -17.80 3.09 -11.06
CA THR A 14 -16.58 2.30 -11.18
C THR A 14 -16.50 1.29 -10.05
N LEU A 15 -16.31 0.02 -10.41
CA LEU A 15 -16.30 -1.13 -9.50
C LEU A 15 -14.95 -1.36 -8.81
N LEU A 16 -13.95 -0.50 -9.03
CA LEU A 16 -12.66 -0.54 -8.37
C LEU A 16 -12.41 0.78 -7.63
N GLY A 17 -12.24 0.69 -6.31
CA GLY A 17 -11.64 1.78 -5.53
C GLY A 17 -10.20 2.04 -5.97
N ASN A 18 -9.59 3.13 -5.48
CA ASN A 18 -8.17 3.36 -5.73
C ASN A 18 -7.34 2.17 -5.24
N GLN A 19 -6.30 1.81 -5.99
CA GLN A 19 -5.40 0.71 -5.66
C GLN A 19 -3.95 1.14 -5.85
N LEU A 20 -3.09 0.67 -4.95
CA LEU A 20 -1.65 0.80 -5.02
C LEU A 20 -1.02 -0.58 -5.09
N PHE A 21 -0.06 -0.73 -5.99
CA PHE A 21 0.76 -1.94 -6.07
C PHE A 21 2.22 -1.56 -6.07
N TYR A 22 3.07 -2.42 -5.55
CA TYR A 22 4.49 -2.26 -5.76
C TYR A 22 4.95 -3.07 -6.96
N GLN A 23 5.80 -2.48 -7.80
CA GLN A 23 6.47 -3.18 -8.88
C GLN A 23 8.00 -3.11 -8.69
N PRO A 24 8.69 -4.26 -8.77
CA PRO A 24 10.15 -4.28 -8.86
C PRO A 24 10.58 -3.56 -10.14
N ALA A 25 11.50 -2.62 -10.01
CA ALA A 25 12.17 -2.03 -11.15
C ALA A 25 13.67 -2.30 -11.03
N ASP A 26 14.34 -2.49 -12.17
CA ASP A 26 15.75 -2.86 -12.21
C ASP A 26 16.61 -1.90 -11.37
N GLY A 27 17.39 -2.48 -10.44
CA GLY A 27 18.26 -1.75 -9.53
C GLY A 27 17.56 -1.09 -8.33
N GLY A 28 16.23 -1.24 -8.20
CA GLY A 28 15.47 -0.82 -7.02
C GLY A 28 15.74 -1.72 -5.82
N LYS A 29 15.71 -1.18 -4.60
CA LYS A 29 15.83 -1.98 -3.37
C LYS A 29 15.06 -1.40 -2.18
N VAL A 30 14.54 -2.27 -1.32
CA VAL A 30 13.87 -1.98 -0.03
C VAL A 30 14.75 -2.33 1.18
N THR A 31 15.83 -3.11 0.99
CA THR A 31 16.81 -3.46 2.03
C THR A 31 18.23 -3.36 1.49
N GLY A 32 19.25 -3.48 2.36
CA GLY A 32 20.65 -3.42 1.92
C GLY A 32 21.04 -2.04 1.38
N PHE A 33 20.43 -0.98 1.93
CA PHE A 33 20.87 0.38 1.66
C PHE A 33 22.25 0.56 2.28
N GLU A 34 23.27 0.51 1.43
CA GLU A 34 24.61 0.87 1.84
C GLU A 34 24.64 2.38 2.06
N ILE A 35 24.67 2.77 3.33
CA ILE A 35 24.78 4.17 3.71
C ILE A 35 26.26 4.59 3.77
N LYS A 36 27.21 3.66 3.55
CA LYS A 36 28.65 3.96 3.47
C LYS A 36 28.91 4.92 2.31
N ASN A 37 29.82 5.86 2.53
CA ASN A 37 30.30 6.76 1.49
C ASN A 37 29.20 7.58 0.79
N ILE A 38 28.28 8.17 1.58
CA ILE A 38 27.73 9.48 1.25
C ILE A 38 28.88 10.52 1.33
N ILE A 39 29.94 10.32 0.55
CA ILE A 39 30.81 11.40 0.13
C ILE A 39 29.96 12.10 -0.91
N LEU A 40 29.03 12.95 -0.45
CA LEU A 40 28.30 13.83 -1.35
C LEU A 40 29.38 14.56 -2.16
N PRO A 41 29.47 14.39 -3.50
CA PRO A 41 30.25 15.34 -4.26
C PRO A 41 29.68 16.74 -4.02
N HIS A 42 28.37 16.89 -3.77
CA HIS A 42 27.77 18.14 -3.27
C HIS A 42 26.47 17.86 -2.51
N GLN A 43 26.25 18.55 -1.38
CA GLN A 43 24.94 18.70 -0.76
C GLN A 43 23.97 19.25 -1.82
N ARG A 44 23.03 18.43 -2.28
CA ARG A 44 22.05 18.85 -3.28
C ARG A 44 20.79 19.33 -2.56
N PRO A 45 20.44 20.62 -2.64
CA PRO A 45 19.18 21.11 -2.11
C PRO A 45 18.02 20.47 -2.87
N VAL A 46 16.82 20.53 -2.30
CA VAL A 46 15.58 20.05 -2.93
C VAL A 46 15.40 20.61 -4.35
N SER A 47 15.78 21.87 -4.57
CA SER A 47 15.75 22.53 -5.88
C SER A 47 16.66 21.92 -6.95
N TYR A 48 17.57 21.02 -6.58
CA TYR A 48 18.34 20.23 -7.55
C TYR A 48 17.52 19.08 -8.13
N TRP A 49 16.40 18.71 -7.52
CA TRP A 49 15.57 17.58 -7.91
C TRP A 49 14.18 18.02 -8.34
N ASP A 50 13.58 18.93 -7.57
CA ASP A 50 12.21 19.36 -7.80
C ASP A 50 12.07 20.09 -9.14
N GLY A 51 11.12 19.65 -9.95
CA GLY A 51 10.90 20.20 -11.29
C GLY A 51 11.91 19.76 -12.37
N GLU A 52 12.91 18.94 -12.05
CA GLU A 52 13.93 18.52 -13.01
C GLU A 52 13.45 17.45 -14.00
N GLU A 53 13.89 17.55 -15.26
CA GLU A 53 13.54 16.60 -16.31
C GLU A 53 14.34 15.31 -16.29
N ARG A 54 15.50 15.29 -15.63
CA ARG A 54 16.31 14.10 -15.48
C ARG A 54 15.61 13.06 -14.60
N GLN A 55 15.67 11.80 -15.01
CA GLN A 55 15.05 10.68 -14.31
C GLN A 55 15.62 10.49 -12.91
N ALA A 56 14.78 10.29 -11.90
CA ALA A 56 15.19 10.15 -10.49
C ALA A 56 16.26 9.07 -10.26
N TRP A 57 16.20 7.94 -10.98
CA TRP A 57 17.16 6.83 -10.84
C TRP A 57 18.53 7.08 -11.49
N ASN A 58 18.65 8.07 -12.38
CA ASN A 58 19.87 8.33 -13.17
C ASN A 58 20.95 9.12 -12.42
N PHE A 59 20.63 9.73 -11.27
CA PHE A 59 21.55 10.66 -10.62
C PHE A 59 22.61 10.00 -9.74
N GLU A 60 22.29 8.86 -9.10
CA GLU A 60 23.20 8.16 -8.19
C GLU A 60 23.31 6.65 -8.46
N GLY A 61 22.92 6.20 -9.68
CA GLY A 61 23.09 4.83 -10.13
C GLY A 61 22.28 3.82 -9.31
N SER A 62 20.96 4.03 -9.21
CA SER A 62 19.99 3.21 -8.48
C SER A 62 20.23 2.98 -6.97
N ARG A 63 21.31 3.54 -6.38
CA ARG A 63 21.71 3.30 -4.98
C ARG A 63 20.61 3.56 -3.95
N PHE A 64 19.76 4.55 -4.21
CA PHE A 64 18.63 4.92 -3.36
C PHE A 64 17.31 4.86 -4.12
N TYR A 65 17.29 4.20 -5.27
CA TYR A 65 16.05 3.92 -5.98
C TYR A 65 15.33 2.80 -5.25
N LEU A 66 14.09 3.07 -4.83
CA LEU A 66 13.25 2.10 -4.15
C LEU A 66 12.70 1.13 -5.20
N GLY A 67 12.02 1.67 -6.22
CA GLY A 67 11.33 0.92 -7.26
C GLY A 67 10.14 1.71 -7.79
N ARG A 68 9.05 1.02 -8.15
CA ARG A 68 7.82 1.66 -8.67
C ARG A 68 6.63 1.42 -7.77
N VAL A 69 5.91 2.49 -7.45
CA VAL A 69 4.53 2.41 -6.94
C VAL A 69 3.59 2.55 -8.13
N LEU A 70 2.74 1.56 -8.34
CA LEU A 70 1.69 1.55 -9.35
C LEU A 70 0.39 2.06 -8.75
N PHE A 71 -0.39 2.77 -9.55
CA PHE A 71 -1.67 3.33 -9.18
C PHE A 71 -2.73 2.98 -10.23
N LEU A 72 -3.87 2.50 -9.74
CA LEU A 72 -5.14 2.42 -10.47
C LEU A 72 -6.16 3.23 -9.67
N GLY A 73 -6.96 4.04 -10.35
CA GLY A 73 -7.96 4.87 -9.70
C GLY A 73 -8.29 6.13 -10.49
N GLU A 74 -9.14 6.94 -9.87
CA GLU A 74 -9.69 8.15 -10.49
C GLU A 74 -8.64 9.28 -10.57
N PRO A 75 -8.70 10.16 -11.58
CA PRO A 75 -7.86 11.34 -11.64
C PRO A 75 -8.12 12.28 -10.45
N GLY A 76 -7.10 13.07 -10.08
CA GLY A 76 -7.17 13.99 -8.95
C GLY A 76 -6.97 13.32 -7.59
N THR A 77 -6.54 12.05 -7.56
CA THR A 77 -6.33 11.31 -6.33
C THR A 77 -5.04 11.75 -5.64
N PRO A 78 -5.07 12.13 -4.34
CA PRO A 78 -3.86 12.45 -3.60
C PRO A 78 -3.10 11.18 -3.22
N LEU A 79 -1.83 11.11 -3.57
CA LEU A 79 -0.88 10.13 -3.05
C LEU A 79 -0.07 10.77 -1.93
N THR A 80 -0.29 10.33 -0.70
CA THR A 80 0.36 10.84 0.52
C THR A 80 1.50 9.92 0.94
N VAL A 81 2.59 10.48 1.43
CA VAL A 81 3.73 9.70 1.96
C VAL A 81 3.97 10.05 3.42
N THR A 82 3.94 9.04 4.28
CA THR A 82 4.06 9.18 5.74
C THR A 82 5.25 8.38 6.26
N ASN A 83 5.98 8.93 7.23
CA ASN A 83 7.00 8.22 7.99
C ASN A 83 6.35 7.50 9.19
N LEU A 84 6.48 6.18 9.23
CA LEU A 84 6.10 5.31 10.35
C LEU A 84 7.33 4.77 11.10
N GLY A 85 8.53 5.21 10.71
CA GLY A 85 9.80 4.71 11.20
C GLY A 85 10.17 5.25 12.58
N PRO A 86 11.25 4.70 13.17
CA PRO A 86 11.81 5.22 14.41
C PRO A 86 12.20 6.69 14.25
N LEU A 87 11.76 7.51 15.20
CA LEU A 87 12.16 8.91 15.27
C LEU A 87 13.47 9.06 16.06
N PRO A 88 14.31 10.05 15.70
CA PRO A 88 15.46 10.42 16.50
C PRO A 88 15.09 10.74 17.97
N SER A 89 15.81 10.16 18.94
CA SER A 89 15.56 10.41 20.38
C SER A 89 16.31 11.62 20.93
N SER A 90 17.45 11.98 20.34
CA SER A 90 18.22 13.15 20.74
C SER A 90 19.05 13.72 19.59
N GLY A 91 19.30 15.03 19.63
CA GLY A 91 20.00 15.77 18.58
C GLY A 91 19.42 17.17 18.45
N LYS A 92 20.26 18.20 18.49
CA LYS A 92 19.79 19.57 18.26
C LYS A 92 19.27 19.69 16.82
N GLY A 93 17.97 19.91 16.66
CA GLY A 93 17.39 20.36 15.40
C GLY A 93 16.74 19.31 14.49
N TYR A 94 16.39 18.11 14.99
CA TYR A 94 15.50 17.23 14.20
C TYR A 94 14.06 17.78 14.22
N ASN A 95 13.37 17.65 13.08
CA ASN A 95 11.97 18.03 12.89
C ASN A 95 11.12 16.77 12.71
N VAL A 96 10.13 16.55 13.59
CA VAL A 96 9.22 15.39 13.53
C VAL A 96 8.47 15.25 12.21
N ASN A 97 8.36 16.32 11.43
CA ASN A 97 7.69 16.34 10.15
C ASN A 97 8.59 15.91 8.97
N LYS A 98 9.82 15.46 9.19
CA LYS A 98 10.74 15.02 8.11
C LYS A 98 10.94 13.49 8.08
N PHE A 99 11.57 13.00 7.02
CA PHE A 99 11.93 11.59 6.88
C PHE A 99 13.36 11.34 7.35
N TYR A 100 13.58 10.21 8.02
CA TYR A 100 14.88 9.87 8.61
C TYR A 100 15.27 8.43 8.36
N TRP A 101 16.55 8.22 8.11
CA TRP A 101 17.25 6.99 8.46
C TRP A 101 17.71 7.14 9.90
N THR A 102 17.10 6.42 10.81
CA THR A 102 17.39 6.51 12.24
C THR A 102 18.14 5.26 12.67
N GLN A 103 19.26 5.43 13.38
CA GLN A 103 19.99 4.31 13.95
C GLN A 103 19.07 3.58 14.95
N ILE A 104 19.10 2.26 14.93
CA ILE A 104 18.32 1.43 15.86
C ILE A 104 19.20 0.59 16.79
N VAL A 105 20.50 0.51 16.50
CA VAL A 105 21.51 -0.12 17.35
C VAL A 105 22.77 0.75 17.38
N PRO A 106 23.24 1.18 18.57
CA PRO A 106 22.74 0.83 19.91
C PRO A 106 21.51 1.65 20.38
N ASP A 107 21.25 2.82 19.80
CA ASP A 107 20.14 3.70 20.16
C ASP A 107 19.71 4.57 18.95
N THR A 108 18.74 5.46 19.15
CA THR A 108 18.20 6.35 18.10
C THR A 108 18.78 7.77 18.14
N THR A 109 19.98 7.95 18.68
CA THR A 109 20.63 9.27 18.77
C THR A 109 21.26 9.71 17.44
N ASP A 110 21.63 8.75 16.61
CA ASP A 110 22.28 8.96 15.34
C ASP A 110 21.28 8.79 14.18
N TRP A 111 21.20 9.78 13.29
CA TRP A 111 20.23 9.79 12.19
C TRP A 111 20.71 10.61 10.98
N THR A 112 20.07 10.42 9.83
CA THR A 112 20.16 11.35 8.69
C THR A 112 18.78 11.60 8.11
N GLU A 113 18.53 12.86 7.75
CA GLU A 113 17.33 13.25 7.03
C GLU A 113 17.44 12.85 5.56
N TYR A 114 16.29 12.61 4.90
CA TYR A 114 16.19 12.49 3.45
C TYR A 114 14.87 13.09 2.95
N TYR A 115 14.80 13.38 1.66
CA TYR A 115 13.53 13.63 0.96
C TYR A 115 13.25 12.53 -0.05
N ILE A 116 11.99 12.41 -0.44
CA ILE A 116 11.52 11.42 -1.40
C ILE A 116 11.31 12.12 -2.74
N VAL A 117 11.88 11.56 -3.79
CA VAL A 117 11.72 12.04 -5.17
C VAL A 117 10.80 11.08 -5.91
N LEU A 118 9.71 11.61 -6.43
CA LEU A 118 8.69 10.88 -7.17
C LEU A 118 8.70 11.31 -8.64
N ARG A 119 8.52 10.35 -9.54
CA ARG A 119 8.29 10.62 -10.96
C ARG A 119 7.15 9.79 -11.52
N PRO A 120 5.90 10.31 -11.46
CA PRO A 120 4.74 9.66 -12.05
C PRO A 120 4.78 9.62 -13.58
N LYS A 121 4.44 8.47 -14.14
CA LYS A 121 4.35 8.19 -15.58
C LYS A 121 3.18 7.25 -15.82
N GLY A 122 2.70 7.18 -17.06
CA GLY A 122 1.59 6.31 -17.43
C GLY A 122 2.02 5.28 -18.45
N PHE A 123 1.40 4.10 -18.43
CA PHE A 123 1.33 3.24 -19.60
C PHE A 123 -0.03 3.41 -20.26
N THR A 124 -0.07 3.64 -21.55
CA THR A 124 -1.32 3.71 -22.32
C THR A 124 -1.92 2.31 -22.50
N HIS A 125 -3.15 2.25 -23.01
CA HIS A 125 -3.81 0.97 -23.31
C HIS A 125 -3.17 0.22 -24.51
N GLY A 126 -2.36 0.90 -25.32
CA GLY A 126 -1.50 0.34 -26.36
C GLY A 126 -0.06 0.06 -25.90
N ASP A 127 0.18 -0.01 -24.58
CA ASP A 127 1.47 -0.36 -23.96
C ASP A 127 2.60 0.66 -24.16
N GLU A 128 2.29 1.89 -24.59
CA GLU A 128 3.28 2.96 -24.69
C GLU A 128 3.51 3.63 -23.33
N GLN A 129 4.78 3.83 -22.97
CA GLN A 129 5.14 4.60 -21.78
C GLN A 129 5.08 6.11 -22.08
N GLN A 130 4.34 6.86 -21.27
CA GLN A 130 4.28 8.31 -21.34
C GLN A 130 4.70 8.96 -20.03
N ASP A 131 5.77 9.76 -20.09
CA ASP A 131 6.20 10.63 -19.00
C ASP A 131 5.42 11.94 -19.08
N TYR A 132 4.20 11.93 -18.53
CA TYR A 132 3.24 13.01 -18.74
C TYR A 132 3.52 14.26 -17.90
N LEU A 133 4.24 14.12 -16.78
CA LEU A 133 4.71 15.27 -16.00
C LEU A 133 6.08 15.77 -16.47
N LYS A 134 6.92 14.89 -17.04
CA LYS A 134 8.30 15.16 -17.48
C LYS A 134 9.24 15.67 -16.40
N LYS A 135 8.77 15.79 -15.16
CA LYS A 135 9.47 16.44 -14.06
C LYS A 135 9.38 15.58 -12.80
N ASN A 136 10.42 15.64 -11.98
CA ASN A 136 10.38 15.04 -10.65
C ASN A 136 9.58 15.94 -9.70
N ILE A 137 9.01 15.33 -8.68
CA ILE A 137 8.34 16.00 -7.57
C ILE A 137 9.00 15.55 -6.28
N VAL A 138 9.27 16.48 -5.37
CA VAL A 138 9.90 16.18 -4.08
C VAL A 138 8.89 16.25 -2.94
N ILE A 139 8.87 15.21 -2.11
CA ILE A 139 8.18 15.19 -0.82
C ILE A 139 9.21 15.31 0.29
N GLU A 140 9.27 16.47 0.91
CA GLU A 140 10.21 16.77 2.00
C GLU A 140 9.67 16.38 3.38
N GLU A 141 8.35 16.37 3.54
CA GLU A 141 7.70 16.23 4.84
C GLU A 141 6.77 15.01 4.88
N THR A 142 6.76 14.34 6.03
CA THR A 142 5.80 13.27 6.30
C THR A 142 4.38 13.85 6.29
N GLY A 143 3.46 13.15 5.63
CA GLY A 143 2.12 13.64 5.33
C GLY A 143 2.06 14.53 4.07
N GLY A 144 3.20 14.83 3.44
CA GLY A 144 3.23 15.47 2.14
C GLY A 144 2.58 14.60 1.06
N SER A 145 1.98 15.23 0.06
CA SER A 145 1.25 14.53 -1.00
C SER A 145 1.49 15.12 -2.38
N ILE A 146 1.29 14.29 -3.40
CA ILE A 146 1.16 14.73 -4.79
C ILE A 146 -0.25 14.40 -5.28
N THR A 147 -0.82 15.27 -6.10
CA THR A 147 -2.07 14.96 -6.81
C THR A 147 -1.76 14.21 -8.10
N LEU A 148 -2.31 13.00 -8.24
CA LEU A 148 -2.25 12.26 -9.49
C LEU A 148 -3.32 12.81 -10.45
N GLU A 149 -2.95 13.82 -11.24
CA GLU A 149 -3.83 14.56 -12.16
C GLU A 149 -4.47 13.72 -13.28
N ARG A 150 -4.10 12.44 -13.39
CA ARG A 150 -4.56 11.50 -14.40
C ARG A 150 -5.03 10.23 -13.71
N GLY A 151 -6.07 9.61 -14.27
CA GLY A 151 -6.60 8.34 -13.80
C GLY A 151 -5.99 7.17 -14.55
N ALA A 152 -6.12 5.99 -13.95
CA ALA A 152 -5.70 4.75 -14.57
C ALA A 152 -6.64 3.59 -14.19
N GLY A 153 -6.85 2.66 -15.13
CA GLY A 153 -7.68 1.49 -14.86
C GLY A 153 -7.59 0.45 -15.97
N PRO A 154 -8.14 -0.76 -15.73
CA PRO A 154 -7.99 -1.86 -16.65
C PRO A 154 -8.65 -1.55 -18.01
N SER A 155 -8.09 -2.08 -19.10
CA SER A 155 -8.61 -1.91 -20.47
C SER A 155 -10.02 -2.46 -20.69
N THR A 156 -10.58 -3.16 -19.71
CA THR A 156 -11.97 -3.65 -19.69
C THR A 156 -12.97 -2.60 -19.22
N GLU A 157 -12.51 -1.51 -18.59
CA GLU A 157 -13.38 -0.38 -18.23
C GLU A 157 -13.54 0.57 -19.40
N LEU A 158 -14.74 0.56 -19.97
CA LEU A 158 -15.08 1.27 -21.18
C LEU A 158 -16.15 2.32 -20.91
N VAL A 159 -16.13 3.40 -21.69
CA VAL A 159 -17.16 4.44 -21.66
C VAL A 159 -18.35 4.07 -22.54
N ALA A 160 -19.52 4.62 -22.23
CA ALA A 160 -20.71 4.43 -23.05
C ALA A 160 -20.63 5.21 -24.37
N ASN A 161 -21.46 4.84 -25.34
CA ASN A 161 -21.55 5.57 -26.60
C ASN A 161 -22.03 7.02 -26.34
N GLY A 162 -21.30 7.99 -26.88
CA GLY A 162 -21.53 9.42 -26.68
C GLY A 162 -20.74 10.04 -25.51
N GLU A 163 -20.03 9.24 -24.72
CA GLU A 163 -19.20 9.74 -23.62
C GLU A 163 -17.75 10.03 -24.08
N GLN A 164 -17.07 10.89 -23.31
CA GLN A 164 -15.65 11.13 -23.51
C GLN A 164 -14.85 9.94 -22.97
N GLY A 165 -14.03 9.34 -23.82
CA GLY A 165 -13.07 8.31 -23.45
C GLY A 165 -11.71 8.57 -24.08
N PHE A 166 -10.85 7.56 -24.01
CA PHE A 166 -9.48 7.60 -24.51
C PHE A 166 -9.23 6.48 -25.51
N ASN A 167 -8.33 6.72 -26.46
CA ASN A 167 -7.83 5.69 -27.37
C ASN A 167 -6.63 4.93 -26.78
N ASP A 168 -6.10 3.96 -27.53
CA ASP A 168 -4.94 3.16 -27.17
C ASP A 168 -3.66 3.99 -26.93
N LYS A 169 -3.57 5.20 -27.47
CA LYS A 169 -2.48 6.16 -27.27
C LYS A 169 -2.71 7.13 -26.11
N GLY A 170 -3.86 7.03 -25.42
CA GLY A 170 -4.23 7.95 -24.35
C GLY A 170 -4.69 9.33 -24.83
N GLU A 171 -5.09 9.47 -26.09
CA GLU A 171 -5.68 10.70 -26.61
C GLU A 171 -7.19 10.71 -26.30
N ALA A 172 -7.72 11.87 -25.90
CA ALA A 172 -9.13 12.01 -25.56
C ALA A 172 -10.01 12.20 -26.81
N GLY A 173 -11.23 11.66 -26.76
CA GLY A 173 -12.23 11.82 -27.82
C GLY A 173 -13.60 11.31 -27.41
N ILE A 174 -14.62 11.55 -28.23
CA ILE A 174 -15.98 11.04 -27.98
C ILE A 174 -16.11 9.64 -28.58
N PHE A 175 -16.50 8.66 -27.76
CA PHE A 175 -16.75 7.30 -28.22
C PHE A 175 -18.04 7.27 -29.04
N ASN A 176 -17.99 6.73 -30.26
CA ASN A 176 -19.16 6.65 -31.16
C ASN A 176 -19.72 5.22 -31.30
N GLY A 177 -19.30 4.30 -30.44
CA GLY A 177 -19.64 2.87 -30.49
C GLY A 177 -18.72 2.03 -31.37
N SER A 178 -17.85 2.63 -32.19
CA SER A 178 -16.99 1.91 -33.15
C SER A 178 -15.57 2.46 -33.29
N ASN A 179 -15.32 3.71 -32.88
CA ASN A 179 -14.00 4.32 -32.90
C ASN A 179 -13.12 3.87 -31.72
N GLY A 180 -11.86 4.27 -31.72
CA GLY A 180 -10.88 3.81 -30.74
C GLY A 180 -11.03 4.39 -29.32
N PHE A 181 -11.84 5.43 -29.11
CA PHE A 181 -11.93 6.21 -27.86
C PHE A 181 -12.75 5.55 -26.75
N LYS A 182 -12.63 4.22 -26.62
CA LYS A 182 -13.50 3.40 -25.78
C LYS A 182 -13.07 3.31 -24.32
N TYR A 183 -11.82 3.63 -23.98
CA TYR A 183 -11.29 3.43 -22.63
C TYR A 183 -11.72 4.54 -21.68
N LYS A 184 -12.10 4.18 -20.45
CA LYS A 184 -12.51 5.16 -19.43
C LYS A 184 -11.36 6.05 -18.96
N TYR A 185 -10.17 5.47 -18.79
CA TYR A 185 -9.00 6.18 -18.30
C TYR A 185 -7.99 6.43 -19.41
N GLN A 186 -7.13 7.42 -19.20
CA GLN A 186 -6.05 7.72 -20.13
C GLN A 186 -5.00 6.60 -20.14
N TYR A 187 -4.74 6.02 -18.97
CA TYR A 187 -3.71 5.02 -18.77
C TYR A 187 -4.29 3.70 -18.27
N LYS A 188 -3.65 2.59 -18.66
CA LYS A 188 -3.95 1.29 -18.05
C LYS A 188 -3.42 1.19 -16.62
N VAL A 189 -2.32 1.89 -16.34
CA VAL A 189 -1.68 1.99 -15.02
C VAL A 189 -0.81 3.25 -14.99
N ILE A 190 -0.82 3.96 -13.86
CA ILE A 190 0.19 4.97 -13.56
C ILE A 190 1.28 4.29 -12.74
N PHE A 191 2.54 4.47 -13.11
CA PHE A 191 3.68 3.98 -12.34
C PHE A 191 4.54 5.16 -11.92
N ILE A 192 5.00 5.11 -10.67
CA ILE A 192 5.65 6.21 -10.00
C ILE A 192 7.01 5.70 -9.56
N ASP A 193 8.05 6.17 -10.24
CA ASP A 193 9.41 5.87 -9.82
C ASP A 193 9.68 6.58 -8.48
N VAL A 194 10.18 5.84 -7.49
CA VAL A 194 10.46 6.34 -6.14
C VAL A 194 11.95 6.26 -5.85
N ALA A 195 12.57 7.38 -5.49
CA ALA A 195 13.95 7.44 -5.02
C ALA A 195 14.05 8.21 -3.70
N LEU A 196 14.98 7.80 -2.85
CA LEU A 196 15.27 8.44 -1.56
C LEU A 196 16.55 9.26 -1.72
N HIS A 197 16.59 10.47 -1.18
CA HIS A 197 17.78 11.32 -1.32
C HIS A 197 18.18 11.92 0.02
N PRO A 198 19.31 11.48 0.60
CA PRO A 198 19.76 11.96 1.90
C PRO A 198 20.13 13.45 1.85
N ILE A 199 19.72 14.18 2.88
CA ILE A 199 20.09 15.58 3.08
C ILE A 199 21.39 15.63 3.88
N GLY A 200 22.46 16.10 3.26
CA GLY A 200 23.67 16.45 3.99
C GLY A 200 23.48 17.79 4.69
N ASN A 201 23.30 17.80 6.02
CA ASN A 201 23.09 19.04 6.76
C ASN A 201 24.32 19.97 6.74
N ASN A 202 24.09 21.28 6.68
CA ASN A 202 25.05 22.35 6.39
C ASN A 202 26.06 22.63 7.52
N ASN A 203 25.87 22.03 8.71
CA ASN A 203 26.73 22.23 9.88
C ASN A 203 27.58 21.00 10.27
N TRP A 204 27.64 19.98 9.41
CA TRP A 204 28.45 18.79 9.65
C TRP A 204 29.66 18.79 8.71
N THR A 205 30.69 19.56 9.08
CA THR A 205 31.93 19.78 8.30
C THR A 205 32.83 18.54 8.14
N ARG A 206 32.35 17.35 8.48
CA ARG A 206 32.99 16.09 8.09
C ARG A 206 31.88 15.14 7.71
N GLY A 207 31.79 14.86 6.41
CA GLY A 207 30.75 14.03 5.84
C GLY A 207 30.61 12.67 6.51
N LEU A 208 29.53 12.01 6.08
CA LEU A 208 29.14 10.65 6.40
C LEU A 208 28.45 10.56 7.75
N LEU A 209 27.17 10.19 7.70
CA LEU A 209 26.25 9.75 8.77
C LEU A 209 26.85 9.54 10.16
N PRO A 210 26.07 9.82 11.21
CA PRO A 210 26.58 9.65 12.55
C PRO A 210 26.78 8.15 12.87
N GLN A 211 28.03 7.73 12.99
CA GLN A 211 28.51 6.42 13.49
C GLN A 211 28.27 5.12 12.69
N TYR A 212 28.82 4.02 13.20
CA TYR A 212 28.70 2.65 12.70
C TYR A 212 27.43 2.01 13.28
N GLY A 213 26.59 1.36 12.47
CA GLY A 213 25.40 0.70 12.98
C GLY A 213 24.36 0.34 11.92
N TYR A 214 23.18 -0.04 12.42
CA TYR A 214 21.99 -0.38 11.64
C TYR A 214 20.98 0.74 11.73
N TYR A 215 20.35 1.06 10.59
CA TYR A 215 19.40 2.15 10.46
C TYR A 215 18.10 1.63 9.85
N GLU A 216 17.00 2.21 10.29
CA GLU A 216 15.67 1.92 9.76
C GLU A 216 14.96 3.19 9.33
N SER A 217 14.07 3.02 8.35
CA SER A 217 13.05 3.99 7.98
C SER A 217 11.81 3.23 7.53
N ASN A 218 10.63 3.58 8.03
CA ASN A 218 9.40 2.94 7.58
C ASN A 218 8.54 3.97 6.85
N LEU A 219 8.15 3.68 5.61
CA LEU A 219 7.36 4.57 4.77
C LEU A 219 5.97 3.98 4.54
N LYS A 220 4.96 4.83 4.49
CA LYS A 220 3.61 4.47 4.04
C LYS A 220 3.17 5.42 2.94
N PHE A 221 2.94 4.87 1.76
CA PHE A 221 2.27 5.52 0.64
C PHE A 221 0.78 5.25 0.76
N SER A 222 -0.06 6.26 0.68
CA SER A 222 -1.51 6.07 0.80
C SER A 222 -2.28 6.89 -0.22
N VAL A 223 -3.37 6.30 -0.70
CA VAL A 223 -4.44 6.94 -1.44
C VAL A 223 -5.75 6.71 -0.69
N PRO A 224 -6.83 7.44 -0.99
CA PRO A 224 -8.12 7.14 -0.39
C PRO A 224 -8.55 5.70 -0.71
N GLY A 225 -8.60 4.85 0.31
CA GLY A 225 -9.05 3.46 0.20
C GLY A 225 -7.94 2.41 0.06
N ASP A 226 -6.67 2.80 -0.05
CA ASP A 226 -5.56 1.82 -0.14
C ASP A 226 -4.22 2.40 0.33
N ALA A 227 -3.29 1.54 0.72
CA ALA A 227 -1.95 1.94 1.11
C ALA A 227 -0.88 0.87 0.88
N LEU A 228 0.38 1.33 0.77
CA LEU A 228 1.56 0.49 0.69
C LEU A 228 2.59 0.92 1.73
N SER A 229 3.06 -0.06 2.49
CA SER A 229 4.02 0.14 3.57
C SER A 229 5.37 -0.50 3.21
N PHE A 230 6.46 0.22 3.47
CA PHE A 230 7.83 -0.23 3.24
C PHE A 230 8.63 -0.15 4.53
N SER A 231 9.24 -1.25 4.98
CA SER A 231 10.30 -1.21 5.99
C SER A 231 11.64 -1.19 5.28
N LEU A 232 12.33 -0.07 5.41
CA LEU A 232 13.62 0.16 4.79
C LEU A 232 14.73 -0.06 5.80
N GLN A 233 15.72 -0.85 5.42
CA GLN A 233 16.86 -1.17 6.26
C GLN A 233 18.19 -0.83 5.59
N GLY A 234 19.02 -0.09 6.33
CA GLY A 234 20.35 0.30 5.89
C GLY A 234 21.40 -0.02 6.93
N GLU A 235 22.63 -0.21 6.48
CA GLU A 235 23.77 -0.48 7.36
C GLU A 235 24.96 0.41 7.03
N ARG A 236 25.73 0.72 8.08
CA ARG A 236 27.04 1.35 7.94
C ARG A 236 28.07 0.62 8.78
N SER A 237 28.81 -0.27 8.12
CA SER A 237 29.95 -1.02 8.68
C SER A 237 29.69 -1.41 10.14
N PRO A 238 28.58 -2.12 10.39
CA PRO A 238 28.10 -2.36 11.75
C PRO A 238 29.18 -3.06 12.57
N ARG A 239 29.39 -2.57 13.79
CA ARG A 239 30.34 -3.17 14.76
C ARG A 239 29.64 -4.03 15.82
N HIS A 240 28.31 -3.96 15.84
CA HIS A 240 27.44 -4.76 16.67
C HIS A 240 26.77 -5.81 15.79
N ASP A 241 26.26 -6.86 16.42
CA ASP A 241 25.36 -7.78 15.75
C ASP A 241 24.12 -7.01 15.23
N PRO A 242 23.50 -7.47 14.13
CA PRO A 242 22.23 -6.92 13.70
C PRO A 242 21.23 -6.87 14.86
N PRO A 243 20.38 -5.84 14.92
CA PRO A 243 19.38 -5.72 15.97
C PRO A 243 18.65 -7.04 16.11
N SER A 244 18.51 -7.52 17.35
CA SER A 244 17.67 -8.68 17.63
C SER A 244 16.18 -8.38 17.42
N ASN A 245 15.82 -7.14 17.09
CA ASN A 245 14.43 -6.68 16.93
C ASN A 245 14.24 -5.55 15.89
N PRO A 246 14.56 -5.76 14.60
CA PRO A 246 14.07 -4.90 13.53
C PRO A 246 12.55 -4.77 13.55
N ALA A 247 12.05 -3.61 13.12
CA ALA A 247 10.64 -3.19 13.25
C ALA A 247 9.66 -4.34 13.00
N CYS A 248 8.90 -4.73 14.02
CA CYS A 248 7.78 -5.63 13.82
C CYS A 248 6.69 -4.84 13.09
N GLN A 249 6.59 -4.97 11.77
CA GLN A 249 5.62 -4.20 10.99
C GLN A 249 4.37 -5.03 10.77
N PHE A 250 3.22 -4.42 11.04
CA PHE A 250 1.91 -4.97 10.77
C PHE A 250 1.06 -3.91 10.08
N ASP A 251 0.50 -4.25 8.92
CA ASP A 251 -0.45 -3.38 8.20
C ASP A 251 -1.78 -4.10 7.99
N ILE A 252 -2.85 -3.30 7.95
CA ILE A 252 -4.21 -3.72 7.61
C ILE A 252 -4.75 -2.77 6.55
N ASP A 253 -5.04 -3.32 5.38
CA ASP A 253 -5.69 -2.60 4.30
C ASP A 253 -7.17 -3.02 4.22
N SER A 254 -8.06 -2.04 4.04
CA SER A 254 -9.50 -2.25 3.88
C SER A 254 -9.91 -1.79 2.49
N TYR A 255 -10.43 -2.70 1.67
CA TYR A 255 -10.67 -2.44 0.24
C TYR A 255 -11.96 -1.70 -0.07
N TYR A 256 -12.84 -1.53 0.91
CA TYR A 256 -14.12 -0.84 0.74
C TYR A 256 -14.21 0.39 1.63
N SER A 257 -14.30 1.56 1.00
CA SER A 257 -14.63 2.84 1.63
C SER A 257 -16.10 3.24 1.40
N THR A 258 -16.80 2.55 0.50
CA THR A 258 -18.21 2.76 0.15
C THR A 258 -19.08 1.55 0.51
N PRO A 259 -20.37 1.74 0.84
CA PRO A 259 -21.28 0.63 1.12
C PRO A 259 -21.41 -0.35 -0.05
N VAL A 260 -21.35 -1.65 0.24
CA VAL A 260 -21.59 -2.72 -0.74
C VAL A 260 -23.08 -3.06 -0.75
N PRO A 261 -23.75 -3.08 -1.92
CA PRO A 261 -25.16 -3.49 -2.01
C PRO A 261 -25.39 -4.91 -1.50
N TYR A 262 -26.43 -5.11 -0.69
CA TYR A 262 -26.75 -6.41 -0.09
C TYR A 262 -26.95 -7.52 -1.14
N ASP A 263 -27.56 -7.21 -2.29
CA ASP A 263 -27.76 -8.17 -3.37
C ASP A 263 -26.45 -8.72 -3.94
N ILE A 264 -25.37 -7.92 -3.95
CA ILE A 264 -24.06 -8.41 -4.38
C ILE A 264 -23.54 -9.44 -3.38
N LEU A 265 -23.57 -9.12 -2.09
CA LEU A 265 -23.15 -10.03 -1.02
C LEU A 265 -23.95 -11.33 -1.05
N ARG A 266 -25.28 -11.24 -1.17
CA ARG A 266 -26.17 -12.42 -1.14
C ARG A 266 -26.03 -13.31 -2.38
N ASN A 267 -26.03 -12.73 -3.57
CA ASN A 267 -26.15 -13.51 -4.81
C ASN A 267 -24.79 -13.97 -5.35
N HIS A 268 -23.71 -13.28 -5.01
CA HIS A 268 -22.37 -13.56 -5.55
C HIS A 268 -21.39 -14.07 -4.50
N HIS A 269 -21.60 -13.77 -3.21
CA HIS A 269 -20.65 -14.10 -2.14
C HIS A 269 -21.31 -14.96 -1.07
N TYR A 270 -21.61 -16.21 -1.41
CA TYR A 270 -22.34 -17.17 -0.56
C TYR A 270 -21.54 -18.42 -0.16
N SER A 271 -20.26 -18.49 -0.50
CA SER A 271 -19.39 -19.61 -0.16
C SER A 271 -17.95 -19.13 0.06
N VAL A 272 -17.10 -20.00 0.60
CA VAL A 272 -15.65 -19.74 0.75
C VAL A 272 -15.00 -19.38 -0.59
N SER A 273 -15.32 -20.13 -1.65
CA SER A 273 -14.73 -19.95 -2.98
C SER A 273 -15.13 -18.63 -3.66
N THR A 274 -16.30 -18.10 -3.29
CA THR A 274 -16.83 -16.87 -3.84
C THR A 274 -16.82 -15.73 -2.83
N ALA A 275 -16.13 -15.86 -1.69
CA ALA A 275 -16.14 -14.85 -0.65
C ALA A 275 -15.58 -13.50 -1.16
N LEU A 276 -16.24 -12.40 -0.79
CA LEU A 276 -15.84 -11.05 -1.10
C LEU A 276 -14.58 -10.69 -0.33
N GLU A 277 -13.52 -10.32 -1.02
CA GLU A 277 -12.29 -9.88 -0.38
C GLU A 277 -12.43 -8.45 0.13
N ILE A 278 -12.33 -8.26 1.45
CA ILE A 278 -12.61 -6.97 2.11
C ILE A 278 -11.37 -6.26 2.63
N GLY A 279 -10.23 -6.95 2.67
CA GLY A 279 -8.97 -6.37 3.13
C GLY A 279 -7.83 -7.35 3.11
N ALA A 280 -6.64 -6.87 3.48
CA ALA A 280 -5.44 -7.66 3.65
C ALA A 280 -4.73 -7.34 4.96
N LEU A 281 -3.99 -8.34 5.43
CA LEU A 281 -3.10 -8.29 6.58
C LEU A 281 -1.70 -8.58 6.08
N THR A 282 -0.76 -7.72 6.41
CA THR A 282 0.65 -7.97 6.14
C THR A 282 1.45 -7.84 7.43
N TYR A 283 2.40 -8.74 7.60
CA TYR A 283 3.37 -8.73 8.67
C TYR A 283 4.73 -9.10 8.12
N SER A 284 5.74 -8.33 8.52
CA SER A 284 7.13 -8.62 8.21
C SER A 284 7.99 -8.21 9.39
N SER A 285 8.87 -9.10 9.82
CA SER A 285 9.94 -8.78 10.76
C SER A 285 11.09 -9.75 10.62
N PRO A 286 12.35 -9.31 10.56
CA PRO A 286 13.49 -10.22 10.55
C PRO A 286 13.68 -11.03 11.85
N SER A 287 12.99 -10.70 12.95
CA SER A 287 13.21 -11.39 14.23
C SER A 287 12.02 -11.41 15.21
N CYS A 288 10.97 -10.62 14.97
CA CYS A 288 9.77 -10.67 15.78
C CYS A 288 8.83 -11.77 15.27
N GLN A 289 8.42 -12.65 16.17
CA GLN A 289 7.29 -13.53 15.90
C GLN A 289 5.98 -12.85 16.32
N ALA A 290 4.95 -12.98 15.50
CA ALA A 290 3.63 -12.47 15.80
C ALA A 290 2.52 -13.47 15.52
N VAL A 291 1.47 -13.34 16.30
CA VAL A 291 0.25 -14.11 16.20
C VAL A 291 -0.91 -13.17 15.96
N VAL A 292 -1.73 -13.50 14.97
CA VAL A 292 -2.95 -12.77 14.64
C VAL A 292 -4.15 -13.58 15.09
N THR A 293 -5.08 -12.92 15.77
CA THR A 293 -6.40 -13.47 16.11
C THR A 293 -7.49 -12.56 15.56
N LEU A 294 -8.55 -13.16 15.03
CA LEU A 294 -9.68 -12.44 14.43
C LEU A 294 -10.92 -12.61 15.31
N ALA A 295 -11.58 -11.51 15.63
CA ALA A 295 -12.73 -11.51 16.54
C ALA A 295 -13.82 -10.51 16.14
N SER A 296 -15.05 -10.80 16.56
CA SER A 296 -16.22 -9.92 16.37
C SER A 296 -16.37 -8.88 17.50
N ASN A 297 -15.53 -8.95 18.53
CA ASN A 297 -15.51 -7.99 19.64
C ASN A 297 -14.09 -7.55 20.01
N ALA A 298 -13.97 -6.36 20.62
CA ALA A 298 -12.69 -5.77 20.98
C ALA A 298 -11.88 -6.61 21.99
N ALA A 299 -12.56 -7.41 22.80
CA ALA A 299 -11.94 -8.29 23.79
C ALA A 299 -11.27 -9.54 23.16
N GLY A 300 -11.53 -9.85 21.89
CA GLY A 300 -10.94 -11.02 21.23
C GLY A 300 -11.58 -12.35 21.58
N THR A 301 -12.79 -12.33 22.15
CA THR A 301 -13.41 -13.52 22.74
C THR A 301 -14.56 -14.08 21.91
N GLU A 302 -14.99 -13.41 20.85
CA GLU A 302 -16.14 -13.83 20.04
C GLU A 302 -15.78 -13.93 18.56
N THR A 303 -16.44 -14.85 17.84
CA THR A 303 -16.32 -15.01 16.37
C THR A 303 -17.69 -15.00 15.70
N ASN A 304 -18.67 -14.35 16.33
CA ASN A 304 -20.03 -14.22 15.84
C ASN A 304 -20.12 -12.96 14.98
N PHE A 305 -19.56 -13.02 13.78
CA PHE A 305 -19.54 -11.90 12.87
C PHE A 305 -20.94 -11.63 12.29
N ALA A 306 -21.39 -10.40 12.41
CA ALA A 306 -22.68 -9.98 11.88
C ALA A 306 -22.63 -8.52 11.46
N PHE A 307 -23.39 -8.20 10.42
CA PHE A 307 -23.78 -6.84 10.11
C PHE A 307 -24.91 -6.43 11.06
N LYS A 308 -24.82 -5.24 11.65
CA LYS A 308 -25.84 -4.67 12.53
C LYS A 308 -26.46 -3.48 11.83
N SER A 309 -27.79 -3.42 11.81
CA SER A 309 -28.51 -2.27 11.28
C SER A 309 -28.18 -1.03 12.12
N LYS A 310 -28.02 0.12 11.44
CA LYS A 310 -27.86 1.41 12.13
C LYS A 310 -29.17 1.95 12.71
N THR A 311 -30.31 1.49 12.20
CA THR A 311 -31.64 2.04 12.51
C THR A 311 -32.55 1.05 13.23
N THR A 312 -32.25 -0.24 13.16
CA THR A 312 -33.01 -1.32 13.80
C THR A 312 -32.07 -2.21 14.61
N ASN A 313 -32.60 -3.12 15.42
CA ASN A 313 -31.80 -4.15 16.10
C ASN A 313 -31.61 -5.41 15.22
N GLU A 314 -31.89 -5.30 13.92
CA GLU A 314 -31.73 -6.41 12.99
C GLU A 314 -30.25 -6.71 12.76
N THR A 315 -29.91 -7.99 12.66
CA THR A 315 -28.56 -8.45 12.38
C THR A 315 -28.54 -9.45 11.25
N ILE A 316 -27.53 -9.35 10.39
CA ILE A 316 -27.30 -10.28 9.29
C ILE A 316 -25.98 -11.00 9.56
N PRO A 317 -26.01 -12.28 9.95
CA PRO A 317 -24.79 -13.06 10.16
C PRO A 317 -23.97 -13.15 8.88
N HIS A 318 -22.65 -13.09 9.01
CA HIS A 318 -21.72 -13.36 7.92
C HIS A 318 -20.56 -14.22 8.40
N ARG A 319 -19.85 -14.82 7.45
CA ARG A 319 -18.70 -15.68 7.71
C ARG A 319 -17.44 -14.91 7.31
N LEU A 320 -16.49 -14.84 8.23
CA LEU A 320 -15.15 -14.32 7.96
C LEU A 320 -14.25 -15.47 7.52
N VAL A 321 -13.52 -15.25 6.44
CA VAL A 321 -12.54 -16.18 5.87
C VAL A 321 -11.17 -15.52 5.92
N TYR A 322 -10.20 -16.25 6.48
CA TYR A 322 -8.80 -15.92 6.44
C TYR A 322 -8.12 -16.76 5.37
N HIS A 323 -7.42 -16.13 4.43
CA HIS A 323 -6.72 -16.83 3.37
C HIS A 323 -5.30 -16.29 3.24
N CYS A 324 -4.31 -17.03 3.76
CA CYS A 324 -2.92 -16.59 3.71
C CYS A 324 -2.20 -17.05 2.44
N SER A 325 -1.34 -16.17 1.92
CA SER A 325 -0.31 -16.47 0.92
C SER A 325 1.01 -16.84 1.58
N THR A 326 1.28 -16.26 2.75
CA THR A 326 2.49 -16.49 3.55
C THR A 326 2.09 -16.65 5.01
N GLY A 327 2.55 -17.71 5.68
CA GLY A 327 2.14 -18.05 7.04
C GLY A 327 2.53 -19.48 7.39
N ARG A 328 2.33 -19.90 8.65
CA ARG A 328 2.88 -21.17 9.15
C ARG A 328 2.41 -22.36 8.29
N GLU A 329 3.31 -23.32 8.06
CA GLU A 329 3.02 -24.51 7.26
C GLU A 329 1.71 -25.20 7.73
N GLY A 330 0.80 -25.44 6.79
CA GLY A 330 -0.54 -25.98 7.07
C GLY A 330 -1.64 -24.94 7.32
N GLU A 331 -1.31 -23.67 7.58
CA GLU A 331 -2.28 -22.59 7.76
C GLU A 331 -2.64 -21.88 6.44
N CYS A 332 -1.81 -22.02 5.41
CA CYS A 332 -1.98 -21.35 4.10
C CYS A 332 -2.34 -22.30 2.95
N ASN A 333 -2.65 -23.57 3.24
CA ASN A 333 -2.98 -24.54 2.19
C ASN A 333 -4.37 -24.28 1.58
N ASP A 334 -5.31 -23.77 2.37
CA ASP A 334 -6.69 -23.50 1.97
C ASP A 334 -7.25 -22.30 2.73
N PRO A 335 -8.26 -21.59 2.20
CA PRO A 335 -8.98 -20.57 2.94
C PRO A 335 -9.66 -21.14 4.19
N ILE A 336 -9.48 -20.48 5.33
CA ILE A 336 -9.97 -20.91 6.64
C ILE A 336 -11.16 -20.04 7.06
N VAL A 337 -12.32 -20.67 7.31
CA VAL A 337 -13.45 -19.97 7.95
C VAL A 337 -13.16 -19.79 9.44
N VAL A 338 -13.22 -18.54 9.91
CA VAL A 338 -12.97 -18.19 11.31
C VAL A 338 -14.19 -18.54 12.15
N THR A 339 -14.16 -19.71 12.78
CA THR A 339 -15.28 -20.23 13.59
C THR A 339 -14.98 -20.31 15.08
N SER A 340 -13.73 -20.03 15.49
CA SER A 340 -13.30 -20.12 16.88
C SER A 340 -12.37 -18.98 17.26
N ASN A 341 -12.61 -18.38 18.43
CA ASN A 341 -11.74 -17.37 19.06
C ASN A 341 -10.38 -17.92 19.52
N ARG A 342 -10.21 -19.25 19.53
CA ARG A 342 -8.92 -19.91 19.80
C ARG A 342 -8.10 -20.13 18.53
N LYS A 343 -8.67 -19.85 17.36
CA LYS A 343 -7.94 -19.96 16.10
C LYS A 343 -7.04 -18.73 15.98
N SER A 344 -5.75 -19.01 15.96
CA SER A 344 -4.70 -18.02 15.80
C SER A 344 -3.88 -18.35 14.56
N PHE A 345 -3.34 -17.32 13.92
CA PHE A 345 -2.56 -17.40 12.70
C PHE A 345 -1.16 -16.88 12.99
N TYR A 346 -0.17 -17.73 12.78
CA TYR A 346 1.19 -17.46 13.22
C TYR A 346 2.06 -17.03 12.04
N THR A 347 2.95 -16.07 12.29
CA THR A 347 4.02 -15.74 11.36
C THR A 347 4.89 -16.95 11.07
N PHE A 348 5.27 -17.13 9.83
CA PHE A 348 6.17 -18.17 9.39
C PHE A 348 7.61 -17.68 9.40
N HIS A 349 8.51 -18.48 9.97
CA HIS A 349 9.94 -18.25 9.83
C HIS A 349 10.40 -18.75 8.46
N ASP A 350 10.81 -17.83 7.60
CA ASP A 350 11.36 -18.11 6.29
C ASP A 350 12.84 -17.74 6.30
N THR A 351 13.72 -18.71 6.04
CA THR A 351 15.18 -18.51 6.03
C THR A 351 15.69 -17.79 4.78
N ILE A 352 14.85 -17.69 3.75
CA ILE A 352 15.16 -17.00 2.50
C ILE A 352 14.32 -15.71 2.42
N GLY A 353 13.10 -15.76 2.94
CA GLY A 353 12.10 -14.69 2.88
C GLY A 353 11.22 -14.80 1.65
N PRO A 354 9.99 -14.26 1.68
CA PRO A 354 9.15 -14.20 0.51
C PRO A 354 9.83 -13.37 -0.58
N PRO A 355 9.42 -13.53 -1.86
CA PRO A 355 9.91 -12.72 -2.95
C PRO A 355 9.87 -11.25 -2.57
N ALA A 356 11.04 -10.61 -2.58
CA ALA A 356 11.11 -9.20 -2.32
C ALA A 356 10.40 -8.50 -3.47
N PRO A 357 9.58 -7.48 -3.19
CA PRO A 357 8.92 -6.73 -4.24
C PRO A 357 9.89 -6.10 -5.25
N ILE A 358 11.21 -6.07 -4.99
CA ILE A 358 12.33 -5.54 -5.80
C ILE A 358 13.13 -6.61 -6.58
N GLY A 359 12.74 -7.88 -6.52
CA GLY A 359 13.56 -9.01 -6.96
C GLY A 359 14.52 -9.50 -5.88
N GLY A 360 14.83 -10.81 -5.89
CA GLY A 360 15.43 -11.48 -4.74
C GLY A 360 14.38 -11.81 -3.67
N THR A 361 14.78 -11.87 -2.41
CA THR A 361 13.91 -12.22 -1.28
C THR A 361 14.09 -11.23 -0.13
N LEU A 362 13.09 -11.14 0.76
CA LEU A 362 13.14 -10.21 1.91
C LEU A 362 14.21 -10.59 2.97
N GLY A 363 14.90 -11.72 2.79
CA GLY A 363 15.89 -12.24 3.72
C GLY A 363 15.27 -13.14 4.78
N GLU A 364 16.10 -13.69 5.65
CA GLU A 364 15.63 -14.48 6.78
C GLU A 364 14.74 -13.64 7.70
N GLY A 365 13.58 -14.18 8.10
CA GLY A 365 12.64 -13.47 8.96
C GLY A 365 11.31 -14.17 9.17
N HIS A 366 10.38 -13.43 9.77
CA HIS A 366 9.02 -13.83 10.11
C HIS A 366 8.01 -13.04 9.28
N TYR A 367 7.20 -13.78 8.53
CA TYR A 367 6.28 -13.20 7.55
C TYR A 367 4.87 -13.74 7.73
N LEU A 368 3.87 -12.88 7.51
CA LEU A 368 2.48 -13.27 7.36
C LEU A 368 1.83 -12.36 6.32
N GLU A 369 1.19 -12.95 5.33
CA GLU A 369 0.40 -12.21 4.35
C GLU A 369 -0.92 -12.94 4.19
N ALA A 370 -2.03 -12.22 4.37
CA ALA A 370 -3.34 -12.81 4.28
C ALA A 370 -4.41 -11.86 3.77
N LYS A 371 -5.38 -12.42 3.07
CA LYS A 371 -6.59 -11.75 2.63
C LYS A 371 -7.72 -12.08 3.61
N LEU A 372 -8.47 -11.07 4.00
CA LEU A 372 -9.71 -11.21 4.74
C LEU A 372 -10.87 -11.17 3.74
N LYS A 373 -11.72 -12.19 3.79
CA LYS A 373 -12.90 -12.28 2.92
C LYS A 373 -14.15 -12.53 3.72
N ILE A 374 -15.29 -12.14 3.19
CA ILE A 374 -16.60 -12.41 3.81
C ILE A 374 -17.56 -13.08 2.83
N TYR A 375 -18.45 -13.91 3.35
CA TYR A 375 -19.59 -14.41 2.59
C TYR A 375 -20.81 -14.52 3.51
N LEU A 376 -22.00 -14.50 2.89
CA LEU A 376 -23.26 -14.70 3.59
C LEU A 376 -23.72 -16.14 3.43
N ASP A 377 -24.19 -16.76 4.51
CA ASP A 377 -24.90 -18.03 4.37
C ASP A 377 -26.20 -17.77 3.56
N PRO A 378 -26.60 -18.64 2.62
CA PRO A 378 -27.80 -18.42 1.81
C PRO A 378 -29.04 -18.25 2.68
N THR A 379 -29.73 -17.10 2.57
CA THR A 379 -31.00 -16.84 3.27
C THR A 379 -32.15 -16.67 2.28
N SER A 380 -33.34 -17.13 2.68
CA SER A 380 -34.59 -16.92 1.94
C SER A 380 -35.24 -15.57 2.24
N HIS A 381 -34.78 -14.85 3.26
CA HIS A 381 -35.36 -13.59 3.72
C HIS A 381 -34.46 -12.41 3.39
N TYR A 382 -35.06 -11.35 2.84
CA TYR A 382 -34.41 -10.07 2.66
C TYR A 382 -34.47 -9.27 3.97
N PRO A 383 -33.34 -8.69 4.41
CA PRO A 383 -33.34 -7.87 5.61
C PRO A 383 -34.11 -6.57 5.39
N THR A 384 -34.46 -5.89 6.49
CA THR A 384 -35.08 -4.57 6.38
C THR A 384 -34.15 -3.60 5.65
N SER A 385 -34.71 -2.78 4.74
CA SER A 385 -33.94 -1.76 4.04
C SER A 385 -33.25 -0.81 5.01
N GLY A 386 -31.94 -0.62 4.84
CA GLY A 386 -31.15 0.27 5.67
C GLY A 386 -29.66 0.04 5.50
N GLU A 387 -28.87 0.86 6.20
CA GLU A 387 -27.43 0.66 6.30
C GLU A 387 -27.09 -0.30 7.43
N TYR A 388 -26.19 -1.23 7.14
CA TYR A 388 -25.66 -2.16 8.12
C TYR A 388 -24.14 -2.06 8.17
N THR A 389 -23.57 -2.22 9.36
CA THR A 389 -22.11 -2.20 9.55
C THR A 389 -21.65 -3.42 10.31
N SER A 390 -20.43 -3.87 10.02
CA SER A 390 -19.76 -4.91 10.79
C SER A 390 -18.36 -4.44 11.13
N THR A 391 -17.88 -4.80 12.32
CA THR A 391 -16.54 -4.49 12.78
C THR A 391 -15.81 -5.81 13.03
N ILE A 392 -14.68 -5.98 12.36
CA ILE A 392 -13.78 -7.11 12.56
C ILE A 392 -12.58 -6.58 13.34
N TYR A 393 -12.33 -7.16 14.50
CA TYR A 393 -11.18 -6.84 15.32
C TYR A 393 -10.04 -7.79 14.94
N VAL A 394 -8.92 -7.20 14.56
CA VAL A 394 -7.68 -7.93 14.26
C VAL A 394 -6.72 -7.66 15.40
N LEU A 395 -6.43 -8.70 16.17
CA LEU A 395 -5.61 -8.62 17.38
C LEU A 395 -4.23 -9.17 17.09
N LEU A 396 -3.21 -8.33 17.26
CA LEU A 396 -1.82 -8.68 17.08
C LEU A 396 -1.18 -8.95 18.45
N GLY A 397 -0.70 -10.16 18.65
CA GLY A 397 0.13 -10.54 19.79
C GLY A 397 1.57 -10.77 19.35
N ARG A 398 2.52 -10.25 20.10
CA ARG A 398 3.92 -10.71 19.99
C ARG A 398 4.05 -12.01 20.80
N TYR A 399 4.75 -12.99 20.26
CA TYR A 399 5.17 -14.17 21.03
C TYR A 399 6.67 -14.39 20.84
N GLN A 400 7.32 -15.05 21.82
CA GLN A 400 8.73 -15.39 21.80
C GLN A 400 8.90 -16.87 22.05
#